data_AF-A0A2M6ZZP9-F1
#
_entry.id   AF-A0A2M6ZZP9-F1
#
_cell.length_a   1.000
_cell.length_b   1.000
_cell.length_c   1.000
_cell.angle_alpha   90.00
_cell.angle_beta   90.00
_cell.angle_gamma   90.00
#
_symmetry.space_group_name_H-M   'P 1'
#
loop_
_entity.id
_entity.type
_entity.pdbx_description
1 polymer ?
#
loop_
_entity_poly.entity_id
_entity_poly.type
_entity_poly.pdbx_seq_one_letter_code
_entity_poly.pdbx_strand_id
1 'polypeptide(L)'
;KEGALAFLHREYQILGIFVVVVAIILGFVLSWWTALAFVFGAACSIGAGYSGMNMAIRTNGRTTAAAQKSLNEGLKVAFRGGAVMGMCVVGIGILGLSIIYFAFHNDPDFLEIIPAYGFGASAVALFARVGGGIYTKGADAAADLVGKVEKGIPEDDLRNAAVIADFVGDNVGDVAGMGADLF
;
A
#
# COMPACT_ATOMS: atom_id res chain seq x y z
N LYS A 1 13.12 2.16 -6.92
CA LYS A 1 11.99 2.88 -7.58
C LYS A 1 11.34 2.04 -8.69
N GLU A 2 12.08 1.68 -9.74
CA GLU A 2 11.52 0.96 -10.90
C GLU A 2 10.91 -0.39 -10.51
N GLY A 3 11.62 -1.19 -9.70
CA GLY A 3 11.10 -2.46 -9.19
C GLY A 3 9.81 -2.33 -8.38
N ALA A 4 9.74 -1.36 -7.46
CA ALA A 4 8.54 -1.13 -6.64
C ALA A 4 7.32 -0.70 -7.48
N LEU A 5 7.53 0.18 -8.46
CA LEU A 5 6.48 0.58 -9.40
C LEU A 5 6.05 -0.59 -10.30
N ALA A 6 6.99 -1.41 -10.77
CA ALA A 6 6.68 -2.58 -11.59
C ALA A 6 5.88 -3.63 -10.81
N PHE A 7 6.25 -3.90 -9.56
CA PHE A 7 5.53 -4.81 -8.69
C PHE A 7 4.10 -4.33 -8.41
N LEU A 8 3.92 -3.09 -7.93
CA LEU A 8 2.58 -2.57 -7.66
C LEU A 8 1.71 -2.52 -8.92
N HIS A 9 2.27 -2.15 -10.07
CA HIS A 9 1.51 -2.15 -11.32
C HIS A 9 1.00 -3.56 -11.63
N ARG A 10 1.85 -4.59 -11.45
CA ARG A 10 1.45 -5.96 -11.70
C ARG A 10 0.42 -6.47 -10.69
N GLU A 11 0.61 -6.16 -9.42
CA GLU A 11 -0.31 -6.51 -8.34
C GLU A 11 -1.69 -5.86 -8.55
N TYR A 12 -1.72 -4.56 -8.84
CA TYR A 12 -2.96 -3.81 -9.07
C TYR A 12 -3.69 -4.21 -10.36
N GLN A 13 -2.99 -4.65 -11.40
CA GLN A 13 -3.63 -5.24 -12.58
C GLN A 13 -4.42 -6.51 -12.24
N ILE A 14 -3.81 -7.40 -11.44
CA ILE A 14 -4.47 -8.65 -11.02
C ILE A 14 -5.62 -8.33 -10.06
N LEU A 15 -5.40 -7.42 -9.11
CA LEU A 15 -6.45 -6.95 -8.20
C LEU A 15 -7.62 -6.30 -8.92
N GLY A 16 -7.37 -5.54 -9.99
CA GLY A 16 -8.43 -4.95 -10.80
C GLY A 16 -9.39 -5.98 -11.37
N ILE A 17 -8.88 -7.14 -11.81
CA ILE A 17 -9.73 -8.25 -12.28
C ILE A 17 -10.60 -8.77 -11.13
N PHE A 18 -10.01 -9.00 -9.96
CA PHE A 18 -10.74 -9.44 -8.78
C PHE A 18 -11.83 -8.45 -8.37
N VAL A 19 -11.51 -7.15 -8.29
CA VAL A 19 -12.46 -6.08 -7.94
C VAL A 19 -13.63 -6.06 -8.93
N VAL A 20 -13.38 -6.16 -10.24
CA VAL A 20 -14.45 -6.19 -11.25
C VAL A 20 -15.35 -7.40 -11.07
N VAL A 21 -14.80 -8.60 -10.87
CA VAL A 21 -15.59 -9.82 -10.67
C VAL A 21 -16.47 -9.71 -9.43
N VAL A 22 -15.92 -9.25 -8.31
CA VAL A 22 -16.68 -9.07 -7.07
C VAL A 22 -17.74 -7.99 -7.21
N ALA A 23 -17.42 -6.86 -7.87
CA ALA A 23 -18.38 -5.79 -8.12
C ALA A 23 -19.58 -6.27 -8.94
N ILE A 24 -19.36 -7.09 -9.98
CA ILE A 24 -20.45 -7.68 -10.77
C ILE A 24 -21.34 -8.57 -9.88
N ILE A 25 -20.74 -9.42 -9.04
CA ILE A 25 -21.50 -10.28 -8.12
C ILE A 25 -22.33 -9.43 -7.15
N LEU A 26 -21.73 -8.41 -6.53
CA LEU A 26 -22.44 -7.51 -5.61
C LEU A 26 -23.58 -6.76 -6.32
N GLY A 27 -23.39 -6.36 -7.57
CA GLY A 27 -24.40 -5.66 -8.38
C GLY A 27 -25.66 -6.49 -8.63
N PHE A 28 -25.50 -7.81 -8.84
CA PHE A 28 -26.62 -8.73 -9.06
C PHE A 28 -27.25 -9.27 -7.77
N VAL A 29 -26.46 -9.44 -6.70
CA VAL A 29 -26.91 -10.05 -5.45
C VAL A 29 -27.53 -9.02 -4.50
N LEU A 30 -27.00 -7.80 -4.47
CA LEU A 30 -27.44 -6.73 -3.57
C LEU A 30 -28.00 -5.55 -4.38
N SER A 31 -27.13 -4.63 -4.81
CA SER A 31 -27.51 -3.50 -5.64
C SER A 31 -26.30 -2.96 -6.41
N TRP A 32 -26.56 -2.27 -7.52
CA TRP A 32 -25.52 -1.59 -8.28
C TRP A 32 -24.88 -0.43 -7.51
N TRP A 33 -25.59 0.18 -6.56
CA TRP A 33 -25.03 1.22 -5.69
C TRP A 33 -24.02 0.65 -4.69
N THR A 34 -24.33 -0.52 -4.12
CA THR A 34 -23.42 -1.29 -3.25
C THR A 34 -22.15 -1.69 -4.01
N ALA A 35 -22.29 -2.16 -5.25
CA ALA A 35 -21.15 -2.47 -6.11
C ALA A 35 -20.29 -1.23 -6.43
N LEU A 36 -20.91 -0.09 -6.68
CA LEU A 36 -20.21 1.17 -6.94
C LEU A 36 -19.43 1.64 -5.70
N ALA A 37 -20.04 1.57 -4.52
CA ALA A 37 -19.37 1.90 -3.26
C ALA A 37 -18.18 0.98 -2.98
N PHE A 38 -18.31 -0.33 -3.26
CA PHE A 38 -17.21 -1.28 -3.19
C PHE A 38 -16.04 -0.90 -4.11
N VAL A 39 -16.31 -0.62 -5.39
CA VAL A 39 -15.26 -0.22 -6.34
C VAL A 39 -14.61 1.09 -5.91
N PHE A 40 -15.40 2.04 -5.39
CA PHE A 40 -14.89 3.30 -4.88
C PHE A 40 -13.96 3.11 -3.68
N GLY A 41 -14.35 2.29 -2.70
CA GLY A 41 -13.50 1.94 -1.55
C GLY A 41 -12.20 1.26 -1.97
N ALA A 42 -12.28 0.33 -2.93
CA ALA A 42 -11.10 -0.31 -3.51
C ALA A 42 -10.17 0.71 -4.18
N ALA A 43 -10.71 1.64 -4.98
CA ALA A 43 -9.94 2.68 -5.64
C ALA A 43 -9.26 3.64 -4.64
N CYS A 44 -9.96 4.01 -3.56
CA CYS A 44 -9.40 4.83 -2.50
C CYS A 44 -8.25 4.12 -1.75
N SER A 45 -8.40 2.83 -1.43
CA SER A 45 -7.34 2.03 -0.78
C SER A 45 -6.10 1.90 -1.69
N ILE A 46 -6.28 1.62 -2.98
CA ILE A 46 -5.20 1.64 -3.98
C ILE A 46 -4.51 3.01 -4.02
N GLY A 47 -5.30 4.09 -4.03
CA GLY A 47 -4.79 5.46 -4.03
C GLY A 47 -3.96 5.79 -2.78
N ALA A 48 -4.39 5.32 -1.61
CA ALA A 48 -3.70 5.49 -0.35
C ALA A 48 -2.35 4.76 -0.33
N GLY A 49 -2.34 3.47 -0.67
CA GLY A 49 -1.11 2.66 -0.77
C GLY A 49 -0.12 3.20 -1.80
N TYR A 50 -0.60 3.58 -2.98
CA TYR A 50 0.23 4.17 -4.03
C TYR A 50 0.85 5.51 -3.62
N SER A 51 0.08 6.37 -2.97
CA SER A 51 0.57 7.67 -2.49
C SER A 51 1.65 7.51 -1.42
N GLY A 52 1.44 6.58 -0.48
CA GLY A 52 2.42 6.23 0.55
C GLY A 52 3.74 5.74 -0.05
N MET A 53 3.67 4.75 -0.94
CA MET A 53 4.85 4.21 -1.62
C MET A 53 5.61 5.27 -2.42
N ASN A 54 4.90 6.12 -3.17
CA ASN A 54 5.54 7.18 -3.95
C ASN A 54 6.28 8.19 -3.07
N MET A 55 5.77 8.46 -1.86
CA MET A 55 6.48 9.30 -0.91
C MET A 55 7.72 8.58 -0.38
N ALA A 56 7.58 7.34 0.09
CA ALA A 56 8.69 6.54 0.65
C ALA A 56 9.87 6.43 -0.34
N ILE A 57 9.62 6.05 -1.58
CA ILE A 57 10.67 5.91 -2.61
C ILE A 57 11.46 7.23 -2.79
N ARG A 58 10.81 8.39 -2.67
CA ARG A 58 11.45 9.71 -2.81
C ARG A 58 12.17 10.13 -1.53
N THR A 59 11.69 9.72 -0.37
CA THR A 59 12.26 10.10 0.92
C THR A 59 13.45 9.24 1.31
N ASN A 60 13.50 7.97 0.93
CA ASN A 60 14.58 7.05 1.36
C ASN A 60 15.98 7.60 1.03
N GLY A 61 16.23 7.97 -0.24
CA GLY A 61 17.51 8.56 -0.64
C GLY A 61 17.80 9.92 0.01
N ARG A 62 16.77 10.71 0.31
CA ARG A 62 16.91 12.00 1.02
C ARG A 62 17.27 11.80 2.49
N THR A 63 16.70 10.78 3.12
CA THR A 63 17.02 10.37 4.49
C THR A 63 18.48 9.93 4.58
N THR A 64 18.96 9.09 3.65
CA THR A 64 20.37 8.69 3.59
C THR A 64 21.29 9.89 3.44
N ALA A 65 20.98 10.81 2.51
CA ALA A 65 21.79 12.02 2.31
C ALA A 65 21.78 12.96 3.54
N ALA A 66 20.66 13.07 4.25
CA ALA A 66 20.57 13.86 5.47
C ALA A 66 21.31 13.22 6.65
N ALA A 67 21.31 11.89 6.74
CA ALA A 67 22.01 11.14 7.77
C ALA A 67 23.54 11.34 7.71
N GLN A 68 24.10 11.66 6.53
CA GLN A 68 25.52 12.04 6.40
C GLN A 68 25.89 13.31 7.17
N LYS A 69 24.91 14.20 7.44
CA LYS A 69 25.13 15.43 8.22
C LYS A 69 24.95 15.18 9.72
N SER A 70 23.85 14.53 10.09
CA SER A 70 23.61 14.06 11.45
C SER A 70 22.42 13.10 11.49
N LEU A 71 22.36 12.29 12.55
CA LEU A 71 21.23 11.40 12.82
C LEU A 71 19.90 12.18 12.93
N ASN A 72 19.92 13.34 13.59
CA ASN A 72 18.72 14.16 13.79
C ASN A 72 18.17 14.70 12.46
N GLU A 73 19.04 15.11 11.53
CA GLU A 73 18.61 15.55 10.20
C GLU A 73 18.01 14.40 9.39
N GLY A 74 18.62 13.20 9.45
CA GLY A 74 18.04 11.98 8.88
C GLY A 74 16.64 11.69 9.43
N LEU A 75 16.50 11.70 10.76
CA LEU A 75 15.22 11.46 11.43
C LEU A 75 14.14 12.47 11.02
N LYS A 76 14.47 13.77 10.94
CA LYS A 76 13.51 14.80 10.52
C LYS A 76 12.98 14.54 9.11
N VAL A 77 13.84 14.13 8.17
CA VAL A 77 13.43 13.82 6.80
C VAL A 77 12.55 12.58 6.77
N ALA A 78 12.95 11.50 7.43
CA ALA A 78 12.18 10.26 7.52
C ALA A 78 10.80 10.49 8.15
N PHE A 79 10.75 11.19 9.29
CA PHE A 79 9.51 11.49 10.00
C PHE A 79 8.55 12.34 9.17
N ARG A 80 9.07 13.37 8.48
CA ARG A 80 8.25 14.18 7.55
C ARG A 80 7.74 13.36 6.37
N GLY A 81 8.53 12.40 5.87
CA GLY A 81 8.09 11.46 4.84
C GLY A 81 6.91 10.61 5.30
N GLY A 82 7.03 9.98 6.48
CA GLY A 82 5.95 9.20 7.10
C GLY A 82 4.72 10.05 7.43
N ALA A 83 4.90 11.29 7.88
CA ALA A 83 3.79 12.20 8.15
C ALA A 83 2.94 12.50 6.90
N VAL A 84 3.58 12.67 5.73
CA VAL A 84 2.82 12.87 4.48
C VAL A 84 2.04 11.61 4.10
N MET A 85 2.62 10.42 4.25
CA MET A 85 1.89 9.17 4.05
C MET A 85 0.66 9.10 4.96
N GLY A 86 0.82 9.33 6.27
CA GLY A 86 -0.29 9.28 7.22
C GLY A 86 -1.40 10.29 6.91
N MET A 87 -1.04 11.54 6.59
CA MET A 87 -2.02 12.55 6.19
C MET A 87 -2.75 12.19 4.90
N CYS A 88 -2.08 11.59 3.92
CA CYS A 88 -2.71 11.13 2.69
C CYS A 88 -3.69 9.97 2.96
N VAL A 89 -3.29 8.96 3.74
CA VAL A 89 -4.13 7.80 4.08
C VAL A 89 -5.40 8.27 4.81
N VAL A 90 -5.25 9.02 5.90
CA VAL A 90 -6.38 9.54 6.68
C VAL A 90 -7.24 10.49 5.85
N GLY A 91 -6.62 11.36 5.05
CA GLY A 91 -7.32 12.30 4.19
C GLY A 91 -8.17 11.60 3.13
N ILE A 92 -7.63 10.59 2.44
CA ILE A 92 -8.37 9.80 1.46
C ILE A 92 -9.49 9.01 2.16
N GLY A 93 -9.24 8.45 3.35
CA GLY A 93 -10.22 7.74 4.18
C GLY A 93 -11.45 8.59 4.49
N ILE A 94 -11.22 9.74 5.13
CA ILE A 94 -12.29 10.66 5.54
C ILE A 94 -12.99 11.25 4.32
N LEU A 95 -12.25 11.63 3.27
CA LEU A 95 -12.85 12.22 2.07
C LEU A 95 -13.74 11.20 1.35
N GLY A 96 -13.25 9.97 1.16
CA GLY A 96 -14.01 8.92 0.50
C GLY A 96 -15.28 8.56 1.28
N LEU A 97 -15.18 8.41 2.60
CA LEU A 97 -16.33 8.16 3.46
C LEU A 97 -17.33 9.32 3.43
N SER A 98 -16.84 10.57 3.43
CA SER A 98 -17.69 11.76 3.33
C SER A 98 -18.44 11.81 2.00
N ILE A 99 -17.79 11.46 0.89
CA ILE A 99 -18.43 11.40 -0.43
C ILE A 99 -19.56 10.37 -0.43
N ILE A 100 -19.33 9.16 0.10
CA ILE A 100 -20.37 8.12 0.21
C ILE A 100 -21.51 8.59 1.11
N TYR A 101 -21.19 9.19 2.27
CA TYR A 101 -22.20 9.73 3.18
C TYR A 101 -23.07 10.78 2.48
N PHE A 102 -22.48 11.84 1.94
CA PHE A 102 -23.26 12.92 1.33
C PHE A 102 -23.99 12.52 0.04
N ALA A 103 -23.51 11.49 -0.68
CA ALA A 103 -24.19 10.99 -1.87
C ALA A 103 -25.41 10.12 -1.53
N PHE A 104 -25.35 9.31 -0.47
CA PHE A 104 -26.34 8.25 -0.20
C PHE A 104 -27.07 8.38 1.14
N HIS A 105 -26.85 9.42 1.96
CA HIS A 105 -27.46 9.51 3.30
C HIS A 105 -29.00 9.54 3.32
N ASN A 106 -29.65 9.91 2.22
CA ASN A 106 -31.11 9.90 2.09
C ASN A 106 -31.63 8.60 1.46
N ASP A 107 -30.75 7.71 1.02
CA ASP A 107 -31.12 6.46 0.38
C ASP A 107 -31.59 5.45 1.43
N PRO A 108 -32.73 4.76 1.23
CA PRO A 108 -33.18 3.70 2.14
C PRO A 108 -32.16 2.59 2.34
N ASP A 109 -31.33 2.31 1.32
CA ASP A 109 -30.35 1.23 1.29
C ASP A 109 -28.96 1.67 1.81
N PHE A 110 -28.85 2.88 2.37
CA PHE A 110 -27.60 3.45 2.87
C PHE A 110 -26.82 2.54 3.83
N LEU A 111 -27.54 1.79 4.67
CA LEU A 111 -26.94 0.85 5.62
C LEU A 111 -26.27 -0.35 4.94
N GLU A 112 -26.59 -0.64 3.69
CA GLU A 112 -25.92 -1.67 2.87
C GLU A 112 -24.77 -1.08 2.03
N ILE A 113 -24.87 0.20 1.66
CA ILE A 113 -23.88 0.89 0.80
C ILE A 113 -22.60 1.24 1.57
N ILE A 114 -22.70 1.75 2.81
CA ILE A 114 -21.50 2.11 3.60
C ILE A 114 -20.59 0.89 3.86
N PRO A 115 -21.10 -0.26 4.34
CA PRO A 115 -20.24 -1.42 4.58
C PRO A 115 -19.55 -1.91 3.30
N ALA A 116 -20.17 -1.74 2.13
CA ALA A 116 -19.56 -2.12 0.86
C ALA A 116 -18.32 -1.29 0.53
N TYR A 117 -18.30 0.00 0.86
CA TYR A 117 -17.09 0.82 0.76
C TYR A 117 -15.95 0.26 1.63
N GLY A 118 -16.22 -0.05 2.89
CA GLY A 118 -15.24 -0.66 3.80
C GLY A 118 -14.80 -2.05 3.35
N PHE A 119 -15.71 -2.84 2.75
CA PHE A 119 -15.40 -4.14 2.18
C PHE A 119 -14.44 -4.01 0.99
N GLY A 120 -14.66 -3.05 0.09
CA GLY A 120 -13.76 -2.77 -1.04
C GLY A 120 -12.37 -2.36 -0.59
N ALA A 121 -12.31 -1.47 0.41
CA ALA A 121 -11.07 -1.05 1.05
C ALA A 121 -10.28 -2.25 1.61
N SER A 122 -10.94 -3.05 2.45
CA SER A 122 -10.33 -4.19 3.14
C SER A 122 -9.92 -5.30 2.17
N ALA A 123 -10.67 -5.51 1.09
CA ALA A 123 -10.35 -6.51 0.10
C ALA A 123 -9.04 -6.18 -0.63
N VAL A 124 -8.84 -4.92 -1.03
CA VAL A 124 -7.57 -4.47 -1.62
C VAL A 124 -6.44 -4.57 -0.59
N ALA A 125 -6.67 -4.10 0.63
CA ALA A 125 -5.68 -4.13 1.71
C ALA A 125 -5.15 -5.54 1.97
N LEU A 126 -6.05 -6.53 2.01
CA LEU A 126 -5.70 -7.94 2.22
C LEU A 126 -4.68 -8.41 1.18
N PHE A 127 -4.96 -8.20 -0.11
CA PHE A 127 -4.06 -8.65 -1.16
C PHE A 127 -2.76 -7.85 -1.21
N ALA A 128 -2.81 -6.54 -1.03
CA ALA A 128 -1.60 -5.70 -1.02
C ALA A 128 -0.66 -6.07 0.14
N ARG A 129 -1.21 -6.34 1.33
CA ARG A 129 -0.42 -6.77 2.50
C ARG A 129 0.13 -8.18 2.32
N VAL A 130 -0.66 -9.12 1.80
CA VAL A 130 -0.20 -10.50 1.59
C VAL A 130 0.81 -10.57 0.46
N GLY A 131 0.52 -9.96 -0.70
CA GLY A 131 1.38 -9.96 -1.88
C GLY A 131 2.70 -9.24 -1.60
N GLY A 132 2.63 -8.00 -1.12
CA GLY A 132 3.81 -7.24 -0.70
C GLY A 132 4.58 -7.90 0.45
N GLY A 133 3.88 -8.50 1.42
CA GLY A 133 4.45 -9.23 2.54
C GLY A 133 5.24 -10.47 2.13
N ILE A 134 4.69 -11.27 1.22
CA ILE A 134 5.39 -12.44 0.65
C ILE A 134 6.63 -11.99 -0.12
N TYR A 135 6.51 -10.92 -0.92
CA TYR A 135 7.63 -10.40 -1.70
C TYR A 135 8.75 -9.90 -0.78
N THR A 136 8.44 -9.06 0.21
CA THR A 136 9.46 -8.49 1.11
C THR A 136 10.12 -9.55 1.96
N LYS A 137 9.34 -10.41 2.65
CA LYS A 137 9.90 -11.42 3.55
C LYS A 137 10.62 -12.55 2.82
N GLY A 138 10.23 -12.85 1.59
CA GLY A 138 11.00 -13.75 0.74
C GLY A 138 12.38 -13.19 0.38
N ALA A 139 12.46 -11.90 0.07
CA ALA A 139 13.71 -11.23 -0.29
C ALA A 139 14.64 -11.01 0.92
N ASP A 140 14.09 -10.46 2.01
CA ASP A 140 14.74 -10.22 3.30
C ASP A 140 15.41 -11.51 3.84
N ALA A 141 14.64 -12.59 3.97
CA ALA A 141 15.17 -13.86 4.47
C ALA A 141 16.27 -14.45 3.56
N ALA A 142 16.12 -14.35 2.24
CA ALA A 142 17.12 -14.85 1.30
C ALA A 142 18.41 -14.00 1.34
N ALA A 143 18.28 -12.68 1.42
CA ALA A 143 19.40 -11.75 1.50
C ALA A 143 20.21 -11.98 2.78
N ASP A 144 19.53 -12.05 3.91
CA ASP A 144 20.15 -12.15 5.22
C ASP A 144 20.82 -13.49 5.47
N LEU A 145 20.15 -14.60 5.15
CA LEU A 145 20.71 -15.93 5.39
C LEU A 145 21.97 -16.17 4.56
N VAL A 146 21.91 -15.90 3.24
CA VAL A 146 23.07 -16.15 2.37
C VAL A 146 24.17 -15.11 2.61
N GLY A 147 23.80 -13.84 2.77
CA GLY A 147 24.76 -12.75 2.98
C GLY A 147 25.46 -12.84 4.33
N LYS A 148 24.70 -12.72 5.42
CA LYS A 148 25.24 -12.61 6.79
C LYS A 148 25.75 -13.95 7.30
N VAL A 149 24.97 -15.03 7.12
CA VAL A 149 25.25 -16.31 7.78
C VAL A 149 26.20 -17.18 6.96
N GLU A 150 25.95 -17.36 5.66
CA GLU A 150 26.77 -18.27 4.83
C GLU A 150 28.05 -17.63 4.30
N LYS A 151 27.98 -16.36 3.86
CA LYS A 151 29.10 -15.67 3.21
C LYS A 151 29.85 -14.72 4.14
N GLY A 152 29.27 -14.36 5.29
CA GLY A 152 29.88 -13.43 6.24
C GLY A 152 30.09 -12.03 5.66
N ILE A 153 29.29 -11.62 4.67
CA ILE A 153 29.30 -10.26 4.14
C ILE A 153 28.32 -9.38 4.95
N PRO A 154 28.54 -8.05 5.01
CA PRO A 154 27.62 -7.14 5.68
C PRO A 154 26.18 -7.24 5.16
N GLU A 155 25.25 -6.81 6.01
CA GLU A 155 23.87 -6.50 5.62
C GLU A 155 23.84 -5.48 4.48
N ASP A 156 22.86 -5.61 3.58
CA ASP A 156 22.67 -4.69 2.45
C ASP A 156 23.89 -4.53 1.53
N ASP A 157 24.80 -5.50 1.53
CA ASP A 157 26.00 -5.44 0.71
C ASP A 157 25.65 -5.50 -0.79
N LEU A 158 26.22 -4.58 -1.56
CA LEU A 158 25.99 -4.44 -3.01
C LEU A 158 26.32 -5.71 -3.80
N ARG A 159 27.13 -6.63 -3.26
CA ARG A 159 27.47 -7.92 -3.89
C ARG A 159 26.36 -8.95 -3.76
N ASN A 160 25.41 -8.75 -2.83
CA ASN A 160 24.29 -9.64 -2.63
C ASN A 160 23.15 -9.30 -3.60
N ALA A 161 22.84 -10.24 -4.50
CA ALA A 161 21.84 -10.04 -5.55
C ALA A 161 20.41 -9.83 -5.01
N ALA A 162 20.12 -10.25 -3.78
CA ALA A 162 18.80 -10.14 -3.18
C ALA A 162 18.49 -8.74 -2.59
N VAL A 163 19.51 -7.92 -2.35
CA VAL A 163 19.37 -6.62 -1.64
C VAL A 163 18.46 -5.63 -2.38
N ILE A 164 18.46 -5.64 -3.72
CA ILE A 164 17.54 -4.79 -4.49
C ILE A 164 16.09 -5.25 -4.31
N ALA A 165 15.86 -6.56 -4.24
CA ALA A 165 14.53 -7.09 -4.01
C ALA A 165 14.05 -6.78 -2.59
N ASP A 166 14.94 -6.84 -1.61
CA ASP A 166 14.65 -6.49 -0.22
C ASP A 166 14.21 -5.02 -0.07
N PHE A 167 15.02 -4.07 -0.57
CA PHE A 167 14.65 -2.65 -0.58
C PHE A 167 13.39 -2.34 -1.40
N VAL A 168 13.12 -3.10 -2.45
CA VAL A 168 11.84 -2.99 -3.17
C VAL A 168 10.70 -3.47 -2.28
N GLY A 169 10.91 -4.60 -1.58
CA GLY A 169 10.04 -5.22 -0.60
C GLY A 169 9.56 -4.25 0.47
N ASP A 170 10.46 -3.51 1.10
CA ASP A 170 10.13 -2.51 2.12
C ASP A 170 9.10 -1.49 1.61
N ASN A 171 9.21 -1.08 0.35
CA ASN A 171 8.31 -0.09 -0.22
C ASN A 171 6.95 -0.69 -0.61
N VAL A 172 6.91 -1.94 -1.07
CA VAL A 172 5.66 -2.57 -1.56
C VAL A 172 4.88 -3.25 -0.44
N GLY A 173 5.54 -3.92 0.50
CA GLY A 173 4.90 -4.55 1.65
C GLY A 173 4.68 -3.55 2.78
N ASP A 174 5.78 -3.04 3.34
CA ASP A 174 5.75 -2.32 4.61
C ASP A 174 5.18 -0.90 4.47
N VAL A 175 5.22 -0.33 3.27
CA VAL A 175 4.62 0.99 2.99
C VAL A 175 3.30 0.87 2.24
N ALA A 176 3.28 0.30 1.03
CA ALA A 176 2.06 0.29 0.22
C ALA A 176 0.97 -0.60 0.84
N GLY A 177 1.34 -1.81 1.28
CA GLY A 177 0.44 -2.74 1.98
C GLY A 177 -0.04 -2.18 3.33
N MET A 178 0.84 -1.56 4.12
CA MET A 178 0.44 -0.90 5.37
C MET A 178 -0.50 0.29 5.12
N GLY A 179 -0.20 1.13 4.13
CA GLY A 179 -1.01 2.30 3.80
C GLY A 179 -2.41 1.93 3.29
N ALA A 180 -2.54 0.82 2.57
CA ALA A 180 -3.83 0.27 2.15
C ALA A 180 -4.64 -0.32 3.31
N ASP A 181 -3.98 -0.85 4.34
CA ASP A 181 -4.62 -1.50 5.48
C ASP A 181 -5.05 -0.56 6.60
N LEU A 182 -4.30 0.51 6.82
CA LEU A 182 -4.66 1.56 7.78
C LEU A 182 -5.76 2.50 7.26
N PHE A 183 -6.05 2.44 5.95
CA PHE A 183 -7.15 3.15 5.31
C PHE A 183 -8.50 2.49 5.66
#